data_AF-A0A942IIL7-F1
#
_entry.id   AF-A0A942IIL7-F1
#
_cell.length_a   1.000
_cell.length_b   1.000
_cell.length_c   1.000
_cell.angle_alpha   90.00
_cell.angle_beta   90.00
_cell.angle_gamma   90.00
#
_symmetry.space_group_name_H-M   'P 1'
#
loop_
_entity.id
_entity.type
_entity.pdbx_description
1 polymer ?
#
loop_
_entity_poly.entity_id
_entity_poly.type
_entity_poly.pdbx_seq_one_letter_code
_entity_poly.pdbx_strand_id
1 'polypeptide(L)'
;MGPKSGIGMMIRATRTPYTGSRIRLSITLPGGSQMELFGEITRVVPKSIIKNEYLLGIGFTKIREADRDKIIKFVIEEQVSHKNMKRK
;
A
#
# COMPACT_ATOMS: atom_id res chain seq x y z
N MET A 1 -1.15 19.45 13.10
CA MET A 1 -1.36 18.47 12.01
C MET A 1 -1.00 17.09 12.55
N GLY A 2 -2.00 16.25 12.84
CA GLY A 2 -1.75 14.88 13.31
C GLY A 2 -1.17 13.99 12.19
N PRO A 3 -0.54 12.86 12.54
CA PRO A 3 -0.02 11.93 11.54
C PRO A 3 -1.18 11.44 10.66
N LYS A 4 -1.15 11.79 9.37
CA LYS A 4 -2.06 11.18 8.39
C LYS A 4 -1.74 9.69 8.34
N SER A 5 -2.66 8.84 8.82
CA SER A 5 -2.52 7.38 8.74
C SER A 5 -2.46 6.97 7.27
N GLY A 6 -1.24 6.76 6.75
CA GLY A 6 -0.98 6.33 5.38
C GLY A 6 -0.23 5.01 5.38
N ILE A 7 -0.38 4.23 4.31
CA ILE A 7 0.44 3.03 4.07
C ILE A 7 1.34 3.32 2.88
N GLY A 8 2.63 3.02 3.04
CA GLY A 8 3.58 3.02 1.93
C GLY A 8 3.47 1.70 1.17
N MET A 9 3.28 1.75 -0.14
CA MET A 9 3.26 0.56 -0.99
C MET A 9 4.24 0.73 -2.15
N MET A 10 5.02 -0.32 -2.41
CA MET A 10 5.85 -0.36 -3.61
C MET A 10 5.01 -0.84 -4.78
N ILE A 11 5.01 -0.09 -5.89
CA ILE A 11 4.33 -0.54 -7.10
C ILE A 11 5.25 -0.44 -8.31
N ARG A 12 5.02 -1.33 -9.27
CA ARG A 12 5.55 -1.15 -10.62
C ARG A 12 4.56 -0.31 -11.39
N ALA A 13 5.03 0.77 -12.00
CA ALA A 13 4.16 1.66 -12.76
C ALA A 13 4.77 1.87 -14.15
N THR A 14 4.01 1.57 -15.20
CA THR A 14 4.44 1.79 -16.59
C THR A 14 4.55 3.28 -16.94
N ARG A 15 3.97 4.16 -16.12
CA ARG A 15 4.04 5.62 -16.24
C ARG A 15 4.47 6.23 -14.90
N THR A 16 5.18 7.36 -14.96
CA THR A 16 5.64 8.06 -13.77
C THR A 16 4.44 8.60 -12.98
N PRO A 17 4.25 8.17 -11.73
CA PRO A 17 3.23 8.72 -10.84
C PRO A 17 3.67 10.08 -10.28
N TYR A 18 2.72 10.98 -10.02
CA TYR A 18 2.98 12.32 -9.47
C TYR A 18 2.34 12.49 -8.09
N THR A 19 3.03 13.16 -7.17
CA THR A 19 2.46 13.55 -5.86
C THR A 19 1.24 14.45 -6.03
N GLY A 20 0.27 14.33 -5.12
CA GLY A 20 -1.02 15.04 -5.18
C GLY A 20 -2.05 14.37 -6.10
N SER A 21 -1.64 13.38 -6.91
CA SER A 21 -2.56 12.67 -7.79
C SER A 21 -3.48 11.77 -6.98
N ARG A 22 -4.77 11.79 -7.32
CA ARG A 22 -5.74 10.81 -6.80
C ARG A 22 -5.51 9.47 -7.45
N ILE A 23 -5.58 8.40 -6.66
CA ILE A 23 -5.39 7.03 -7.12
C ILE A 23 -6.52 6.15 -6.61
N ARG A 24 -7.02 5.28 -7.49
CA ARG A 24 -7.87 4.14 -7.13
C ARG A 24 -7.02 2.88 -7.27
N LEU A 25 -6.93 2.11 -6.20
CA LEU A 25 -6.21 0.84 -6.18
C LEU A 25 -7.21 -0.29 -6.02
N SER A 26 -7.02 -1.35 -6.80
CA SER A 26 -7.63 -2.64 -6.53
C SER A 26 -6.51 -3.58 -6.10
N ILE A 27 -6.56 -4.06 -4.86
CA ILE A 27 -5.56 -4.96 -4.29
C ILE A 27 -6.24 -6.31 -4.08
N THR A 28 -5.58 -7.38 -4.52
CA THR A 28 -5.99 -8.75 -4.20
C THR A 28 -5.08 -9.27 -3.09
N LEU A 29 -5.64 -9.50 -1.91
CA LEU A 29 -4.93 -10.14 -0.81
C LEU A 29 -4.79 -11.65 -1.05
N PRO A 30 -3.78 -12.31 -0.45
CA PRO A 30 -3.70 -13.77 -0.42
C PRO A 30 -5.02 -14.37 0.09
N GLY A 31 -5.54 -15.39 -0.61
CA GLY A 31 -6.88 -15.93 -0.37
C GLY A 31 -7.99 -15.31 -1.25
N GLY A 32 -7.63 -14.46 -2.21
CA GLY A 32 -8.54 -14.00 -3.27
C GLY A 32 -9.48 -12.86 -2.88
N SER A 33 -9.33 -12.32 -1.65
CA SER A 33 -10.10 -11.15 -1.22
C SER A 33 -9.63 -9.92 -1.98
N GLN A 34 -10.52 -9.36 -2.81
CA GLN A 34 -10.30 -8.09 -3.48
C GLN A 34 -10.79 -6.93 -2.62
N MET A 35 -10.06 -5.83 -2.69
CA MET A 35 -10.37 -4.61 -1.97
C MET A 35 -10.08 -3.38 -2.83
N GLU A 36 -10.95 -2.39 -2.73
CA GLU A 36 -10.81 -1.13 -3.45
C GLU A 36 -10.49 0.01 -2.50
N LEU A 37 -9.47 0.78 -2.86
CA LEU A 37 -8.96 1.89 -2.05
C LEU A 37 -8.92 3.16 -2.88
N PHE A 38 -9.33 4.26 -2.26
CA PHE A 38 -9.14 5.60 -2.81
C PHE A 38 -8.15 6.35 -1.94
N GLY A 39 -7.15 6.96 -2.58
CA GLY A 39 -6.11 7.69 -1.89
C GLY A 39 -5.50 8.78 -2.74
N GLU A 40 -4.52 9.43 -2.14
CA GLU A 40 -3.70 10.45 -2.75
C GLU A 40 -2.24 10.01 -2.67
N ILE A 41 -1.49 10.19 -3.75
CA ILE A 41 -0.05 9.94 -3.77
C ILE A 41 0.63 11.05 -2.97
N THR A 42 1.12 10.72 -1.79
CA THR A 42 1.81 11.67 -0.89
C THR A 42 3.32 11.68 -1.12
N ARG A 43 3.87 10.60 -1.68
CA ARG A 43 5.30 10.46 -1.95
C ARG A 43 5.56 9.56 -3.15
N VAL A 44 6.54 9.93 -3.96
CA VAL A 44 7.06 9.10 -5.05
C VAL A 44 8.56 8.99 -4.87
N VAL A 45 9.10 7.78 -4.75
CA VAL A 45 10.55 7.55 -4.69
C VAL A 45 10.92 6.56 -5.80
N PRO A 46 11.71 6.98 -6.81
CA PRO A 46 12.19 6.05 -7.82
C PRO A 46 13.11 5.00 -7.17
N LYS A 47 12.83 3.72 -7.40
CA LYS A 47 13.68 2.60 -6.95
C LYS A 47 14.55 2.09 -8.08
N SER A 48 14.02 2.05 -9.31
CA SER A 48 14.79 1.74 -10.51
C SER A 48 14.18 2.48 -11.70
N ILE A 49 14.92 3.42 -12.26
CA ILE A 49 14.49 4.18 -13.45
C ILE A 49 14.42 3.26 -14.67
N ILE A 50 15.40 2.36 -14.82
CA ILE A 50 15.48 1.40 -15.94
C ILE A 50 14.27 0.46 -15.96
N LYS A 51 13.79 0.05 -14.78
CA LYS A 51 12.65 -0.89 -14.64
C LYS A 51 11.31 -0.19 -14.40
N ASN A 52 11.26 1.15 -14.40
CA ASN A 52 10.09 1.93 -14.03
C ASN A 52 9.46 1.48 -12.69
N GLU A 53 10.31 1.27 -11.68
CA GLU A 53 9.89 0.89 -10.34
C GLU A 53 9.87 2.11 -9.41
N TYR A 54 8.72 2.32 -8.77
CA TYR A 54 8.48 3.47 -7.91
C TYR A 54 7.91 3.01 -6.58
N LEU A 55 8.49 3.49 -5.49
CA LEU A 55 7.87 3.39 -4.18
C LEU A 55 6.86 4.53 -4.04
N LEU A 56 5.60 4.20 -3.77
CA LEU A 56 4.55 5.17 -3.54
C LEU A 56 4.15 5.25 -2.07
N GLY A 57 4.22 6.44 -1.51
CA GLY A 57 3.47 6.78 -0.30
C GLY A 57 2.04 7.10 -0.71
N ILE A 58 1.06 6.37 -0.17
CA ILE A 58 -0.36 6.58 -0.48
C ILE A 58 -1.08 6.90 0.82
N GLY A 59 -1.61 8.11 0.91
CA GLY A 59 -2.52 8.51 1.97
C GLY A 59 -3.94 8.09 1.58
N PHE A 60 -4.57 7.21 2.36
CA PHE A 60 -5.94 6.81 2.08
C PHE A 60 -6.91 7.93 2.45
N THR A 61 -7.76 8.30 1.50
CA THR A 61 -8.82 9.29 1.71
C THR A 61 -10.16 8.60 1.94
N LYS A 62 -10.38 7.43 1.33
CA LYS A 62 -11.59 6.63 1.53
C LYS A 62 -11.28 5.14 1.40
N ILE A 63 -11.57 4.40 2.46
CA ILE A 63 -11.52 2.94 2.54
C ILE A 63 -12.84 2.48 3.16
N ARG A 64 -13.43 1.38 2.67
CA ARG A 64 -14.57 0.77 3.35
C ARG A 64 -14.08 0.21 4.68
N GLU A 65 -14.83 0.41 5.76
CA GLU A 65 -14.42 -0.01 7.11
C GLU A 65 -14.09 -1.51 7.16
N ALA A 66 -14.92 -2.35 6.53
CA ALA A 66 -14.69 -3.78 6.38
C ALA A 66 -13.39 -4.13 5.62
N ASP A 67 -12.93 -3.28 4.70
CA ASP A 67 -11.67 -3.50 3.98
C ASP A 67 -10.46 -2.98 4.78
N ARG A 68 -10.67 -1.98 5.64
CA ARG A 68 -9.63 -1.48 6.56
C ARG A 68 -9.20 -2.55 7.55
N ASP A 69 -10.16 -3.24 8.15
CA ASP A 69 -9.88 -4.29 9.12
C ASP A 69 -9.15 -5.47 8.48
N LYS A 70 -9.45 -5.79 7.22
CA LYS A 70 -8.71 -6.80 6.44
C LYS A 70 -7.25 -6.42 6.27
N ILE A 71 -6.93 -5.17 5.92
CA ILE A 71 -5.53 -4.73 5.80
C ILE A 71 -4.82 -4.85 7.14
N ILE A 72 -5.43 -4.33 8.21
CA ILE A 72 -4.81 -4.33 9.54
C ILE A 72 -4.52 -5.76 9.97
N LYS A 73 -5.53 -6.65 9.84
CA LYS A 73 -5.39 -8.07 10.16
C LYS A 73 -4.29 -8.73 9.32
N PHE A 74 -4.29 -8.53 8.00
CA PHE A 74 -3.28 -9.09 7.11
C PHE A 74 -1.86 -8.63 7.46
N VAL A 75 -1.66 -7.33 7.70
CA VAL A 75 -0.35 -6.78 8.07
C VAL A 75 0.12 -7.36 9.40
N ILE A 76 -0.77 -7.51 10.38
CA ILE A 76 -0.44 -8.12 11.67
C ILE A 76 -0.06 -9.61 11.48
N GLU A 77 -0.83 -10.36 10.71
CA GLU A 77 -0.58 -11.79 10.43
C GLU A 77 0.79 -11.99 9.75
N GLU A 78 1.12 -11.19 8.74
CA GLU A 78 2.42 -11.21 8.08
C GLU A 78 3.57 -10.87 9.03
N GLN A 79 3.40 -9.84 9.87
CA GLN A 79 4.42 -9.45 10.87
C GLN A 79 4.66 -10.55 11.91
N VAL A 80 3.59 -11.22 12.38
CA VAL A 80 3.70 -12.34 13.33
C VAL A 80 4.36 -13.55 12.67
N SER A 81 3.96 -13.89 11.44
CA SER A 81 4.56 -14.97 10.65
C SER A 81 6.07 -14.77 10.45
N HIS A 82 6.48 -13.56 10.05
CA HIS A 82 7.89 -13.21 9.85
C HIS A 82 8.68 -13.20 11.16
N LYS A 83 8.07 -12.81 12.27
CA LYS A 83 8.68 -12.86 13.61
C LYS A 83 8.98 -14.29 14.05
N ASN A 84 8.11 -15.24 13.69
CA ASN A 84 8.31 -16.66 13.99
C ASN A 84 9.38 -17.32 13.09
N MET A 85 9.55 -16.87 11.84
CA MET A 85 10.63 -17.35 10.96
C MET A 85 12.03 -16.91 11.40
N LYS A 86 12.20 -15.74 12.03
CA LYS A 86 13.51 -15.26 12.51
C LYS A 86 14.04 -15.96 13.77
N ARG A 87 13.27 -16.87 14.37
CA ARG A 87 13.63 -17.61 15.60
C ARG A 87 14.06 -19.07 15.35
N LYS A 88 14.20 -19.49 14.10
CA LYS A 88 14.87 -20.75 13.70
C LYS A 88 16.23 -20.42 13.10
#